data_AF-A0A2T1D6N4-F1
#
_entry.id   AF-A0A2T1D6N4-F1
#
_cell.length_a   1.000
_cell.length_b   1.000
_cell.length_c   1.000
_cell.angle_alpha   90.00
_cell.angle_beta   90.00
_cell.angle_gamma   90.00
#
_symmetry.space_group_name_H-M   'P 1'
#
loop_
_entity.id
_entity.type
_entity.pdbx_description
1 polymer ?
#
loop_
_entity_poly.entity_id
_entity_poly.type
_entity_poly.pdbx_seq_one_letter_code
_entity_poly.pdbx_strand_id
1 'polypeptide(L)'
;MNSEAEKIRREQAKKIIRNAAIVSSTAAGAVAQGAAFGIDLALSTPIVVKMIVELGELFEQTVDKVIAVKFSGHLIGVPSGAYAAKSIVGFISIIGNFANAAITYPLVELIGWTAY
;
A
#
# COMPACT_ATOMS: atom_id res chain seq x y z
N MET A 1 0.43 29.70 -1.76
CA MET A 1 -0.59 28.64 -1.98
C MET A 1 -1.73 28.87 -1.01
N ASN A 2 -2.98 28.76 -1.46
CA ASN A 2 -4.15 29.01 -0.63
C ASN A 2 -4.30 27.86 0.40
N SER A 3 -4.19 28.16 1.71
CA SER A 3 -4.11 27.11 2.76
C SER A 3 -5.36 26.22 2.80
N GLU A 4 -6.48 26.71 2.28
CA GLU A 4 -7.73 25.96 2.18
C GLU A 4 -7.70 24.91 1.06
N ALA A 5 -7.13 25.26 -0.10
CA ALA A 5 -6.96 24.32 -1.21
C ALA A 5 -6.00 23.17 -0.84
N GLU A 6 -4.96 23.47 -0.06
CA GLU A 6 -4.04 22.45 0.47
C GLU A 6 -4.74 21.50 1.46
N LYS A 7 -5.57 22.04 2.36
CA LYS A 7 -6.35 21.22 3.31
C LYS A 7 -7.32 20.29 2.58
N ILE A 8 -8.05 20.79 1.58
CA ILE A 8 -8.99 19.99 0.80
C ILE A 8 -8.26 18.84 0.09
N ARG A 9 -7.13 19.15 -0.55
CA ARG A 9 -6.30 18.16 -1.25
C ARG A 9 -5.75 17.11 -0.30
N ARG A 10 -5.26 17.51 0.88
CA ARG A 10 -4.76 16.59 1.90
C ARG A 10 -5.85 15.68 2.46
N GLU A 11 -7.07 16.17 2.62
CA GLU A 11 -8.22 15.34 3.02
C GLU A 11 -8.64 14.35 1.92
N GLN A 12 -8.54 14.73 0.64
CA GLN A 12 -8.74 13.81 -0.49
C GLN A 12 -7.64 12.74 -0.52
N ALA A 13 -6.37 13.13 -0.39
CA ALA A 13 -5.25 12.21 -0.31
C ALA A 13 -5.40 11.22 0.84
N LYS A 14 -5.78 11.69 2.03
CA LYS A 14 -6.06 10.84 3.19
C LYS A 14 -7.13 9.78 2.90
N LYS A 15 -8.18 10.11 2.16
CA LYS A 15 -9.22 9.14 1.76
C LYS A 15 -8.68 8.10 0.79
N ILE A 16 -7.93 8.52 -0.23
CA ILE A 16 -7.29 7.64 -1.22
C ILE A 16 -6.35 6.65 -0.52
N ILE A 17 -5.43 7.17 0.29
CA ILE A 17 -4.42 6.40 1.03
C ILE A 17 -5.09 5.41 1.99
N ARG A 18 -6.06 5.87 2.77
CA ARG A 18 -6.76 5.03 3.75
C ARG A 18 -7.58 3.92 3.07
N ASN A 19 -8.23 4.21 1.96
CA ASN A 19 -8.96 3.20 1.19
C ASN A 19 -8.00 2.15 0.62
N ALA A 20 -6.90 2.57 0.01
CA ALA A 20 -5.87 1.67 -0.50
C ALA A 20 -5.29 0.78 0.62
N ALA A 21 -5.04 1.34 1.80
CA ALA A 21 -4.55 0.60 2.97
C ALA A 21 -5.57 -0.43 3.47
N ILE A 22 -6.87 -0.09 3.55
CA ILE A 22 -7.93 -1.03 3.94
C ILE A 22 -8.02 -2.18 2.95
N VAL A 23 -8.09 -1.88 1.65
CA VAL A 23 -8.26 -2.91 0.60
C VAL A 23 -7.02 -3.81 0.54
N SER A 24 -5.81 -3.24 0.58
CA SER A 24 -4.56 -4.02 0.57
C SER A 24 -4.41 -4.87 1.83
N SER A 25 -4.74 -4.32 3.00
CA SER A 25 -4.73 -5.07 4.28
C SER A 25 -5.72 -6.23 4.27
N THR A 26 -6.91 -6.02 3.72
CA THR A 26 -7.94 -7.06 3.58
C THR A 26 -7.49 -8.15 2.61
N ALA A 27 -6.96 -7.76 1.44
CA ALA A 27 -6.43 -8.69 0.45
C ALA A 27 -5.26 -9.50 1.02
N ALA A 28 -4.30 -8.85 1.68
CA ALA A 28 -3.16 -9.47 2.34
C ALA A 28 -3.59 -10.47 3.43
N GLY A 29 -4.57 -10.09 4.25
CA GLY A 29 -5.14 -10.97 5.28
C GLY A 29 -5.79 -12.23 4.71
N ALA A 30 -6.29 -12.19 3.47
CA ALA A 30 -6.87 -13.36 2.80
C ALA A 30 -5.81 -14.32 2.23
N VAL A 31 -4.55 -13.87 2.08
CA VAL A 31 -3.50 -14.62 1.38
C VAL A 31 -2.22 -14.82 2.20
N ALA A 32 -2.27 -14.78 3.54
CA ALA A 32 -1.04 -14.85 4.33
C ALA A 32 -0.24 -16.16 4.13
N GLN A 33 -0.93 -17.27 3.86
CA GLN A 33 -0.29 -18.55 3.52
C GLN A 33 0.43 -18.49 2.15
N GLY A 34 -0.06 -17.66 1.23
CA GLY A 34 0.54 -17.38 -0.06
C GLY A 34 1.61 -16.28 -0.03
N ALA A 35 1.76 -15.56 1.09
CA ALA A 35 2.74 -14.48 1.23
C ALA A 35 4.18 -15.00 1.11
N ALA A 36 4.46 -16.23 1.57
CA ALA A 36 5.75 -16.90 1.39
C ALA A 36 6.12 -17.11 -0.09
N PHE A 37 5.14 -17.15 -0.99
CA PHE A 37 5.30 -17.29 -2.44
C PHE A 37 5.13 -15.96 -3.19
N GLY A 38 5.03 -14.83 -2.47
CA GLY A 38 4.85 -13.51 -3.08
C GLY A 38 3.45 -13.23 -3.63
N ILE A 39 2.44 -14.04 -3.31
CA ILE A 39 1.05 -13.81 -3.79
C ILE A 39 0.49 -12.49 -3.27
N ASP A 40 0.86 -12.11 -2.05
CA ASP A 40 0.47 -10.85 -1.42
C ASP A 40 0.96 -9.61 -2.20
N LEU A 41 2.20 -9.66 -2.73
CA LEU A 41 2.75 -8.62 -3.61
C LEU A 41 1.91 -8.47 -4.87
N ALA A 42 1.57 -9.58 -5.52
CA ALA A 42 0.85 -9.56 -6.79
C ALA A 42 -0.55 -8.94 -6.64
N LEU A 43 -1.21 -9.15 -5.51
CA LEU A 43 -2.52 -8.57 -5.20
C LEU A 43 -2.43 -7.11 -4.75
N SER A 44 -1.40 -6.77 -3.98
CA SER A 44 -1.23 -5.42 -3.41
C SER A 44 -0.71 -4.41 -4.44
N THR A 45 0.11 -4.84 -5.40
CA THR A 45 0.72 -3.97 -6.42
C THR A 45 -0.30 -3.13 -7.20
N PRO A 46 -1.36 -3.70 -7.82
CA PRO A 46 -2.32 -2.90 -8.57
C PRO A 46 -3.07 -1.89 -7.69
N ILE A 47 -3.30 -2.20 -6.41
CA ILE A 47 -3.95 -1.28 -5.46
C ILE A 47 -3.04 -0.08 -5.17
N VAL A 48 -1.76 -0.34 -4.89
CA VAL A 48 -0.76 0.70 -4.62
C VAL A 48 -0.50 1.55 -5.87
N VAL A 49 -0.43 0.94 -7.05
CA VAL A 49 -0.28 1.67 -8.32
C VAL A 49 -1.46 2.60 -8.56
N LYS A 50 -2.68 2.12 -8.35
CA LYS A 50 -3.89 2.94 -8.48
C LYS A 50 -3.87 4.10 -7.50
N MET A 51 -3.49 3.85 -6.24
CA MET A 51 -3.33 4.90 -5.21
C MET A 51 -2.33 5.99 -5.65
N ILE A 52 -1.16 5.60 -6.17
CA ILE A 52 -0.14 6.56 -6.64
C ILE A 52 -0.67 7.39 -7.82
N VAL A 53 -1.39 6.78 -8.75
CA VAL A 53 -2.00 7.49 -9.88
C VAL A 53 -3.05 8.49 -9.40
N GLU A 54 -3.97 8.06 -8.52
CA GLU A 54 -5.01 8.93 -7.93
C GLU A 54 -4.40 10.09 -7.11
N LEU A 55 -3.27 9.86 -6.43
CA LEU A 55 -2.55 10.93 -5.73
C LEU A 55 -1.95 11.94 -6.71
N GLY A 56 -1.36 11.49 -7.81
CA GLY A 56 -0.83 12.38 -8.86
C GLY A 56 -1.91 13.26 -9.50
N GLU A 57 -3.11 12.71 -9.69
CA GLU A 57 -4.27 13.45 -10.21
C GLU A 57 -4.68 14.62 -9.30
N LEU A 58 -4.47 14.54 -7.97
CA LEU A 58 -4.68 15.66 -7.04
C LEU A 58 -3.74 16.86 -7.29
N PHE A 59 -2.64 16.63 -7.99
CA PHE A 59 -1.68 17.66 -8.39
C PHE A 59 -1.80 18.02 -9.88
N GLU A 60 -2.85 17.56 -10.55
CA GLU A 60 -3.01 17.69 -12.01
C GLU A 60 -1.83 17.09 -12.79
N GLN A 61 -1.12 16.13 -12.19
CA GLN A 61 0.00 15.42 -12.79
C GLN A 61 -0.47 14.07 -13.33
N THR A 62 -0.11 13.78 -14.57
CA THR A 62 -0.31 12.45 -15.14
C THR A 62 0.85 11.56 -14.73
N VAL A 63 0.56 10.59 -13.85
CA VAL A 63 1.54 9.57 -13.48
C VAL A 63 1.40 8.40 -14.44
N ASP A 64 2.44 8.13 -15.20
CA ASP A 64 2.51 6.93 -16.03
C ASP A 64 2.41 5.69 -15.12
N LYS A 65 1.49 4.78 -15.44
CA LYS A 65 1.29 3.53 -14.71
C LYS A 65 2.59 2.71 -14.62
N VAL A 66 3.46 2.77 -15.63
CA VAL A 66 4.78 2.11 -15.62
C VAL A 66 5.69 2.72 -14.56
N ILE A 67 5.67 4.04 -14.40
CA ILE A 67 6.44 4.74 -13.36
C ILE A 67 5.85 4.41 -11.99
N ALA A 68 4.53 4.43 -11.85
CA ALA A 68 3.86 4.05 -10.61
C ALA A 68 4.18 2.60 -10.20
N VAL A 69 4.22 1.65 -11.15
CA VAL A 69 4.62 0.25 -10.91
C VAL A 69 6.07 0.14 -10.47
N LYS A 70 7.00 0.85 -11.13
CA LYS A 70 8.42 0.83 -10.75
C LYS A 70 8.64 1.47 -9.38
N PHE A 71 7.95 2.57 -9.09
CA PHE A 71 8.01 3.26 -7.81
C PHE A 71 7.40 2.42 -6.69
N SER A 72 6.24 1.79 -6.92
CA SER A 72 5.65 0.86 -5.96
C SER A 72 6.55 -0.35 -5.72
N GLY A 73 7.17 -0.90 -6.77
CA GLY A 73 8.12 -2.01 -6.63
C GLY A 73 9.34 -1.63 -5.79
N HIS A 74 9.88 -0.42 -5.96
CA HIS A 74 10.97 0.09 -5.13
C HIS A 74 10.54 0.27 -3.67
N LEU A 75 9.38 0.89 -3.41
CA LEU A 75 8.90 1.14 -2.05
C LEU A 75 8.45 -0.13 -1.31
N ILE A 76 7.82 -1.08 -2.02
CA ILE A 76 7.39 -2.37 -1.45
C ILE A 76 8.60 -3.29 -1.23
N GLY A 77 9.69 -3.13 -1.98
CA GLY A 77 10.93 -3.89 -1.80
C GLY A 77 11.81 -3.45 -0.62
N VAL A 78 11.57 -2.27 -0.04
CA VAL A 78 12.42 -1.68 1.01
C VAL A 78 12.22 -2.25 2.43
N PRO A 79 11.07 -2.77 2.88
CA PRO A 79 10.95 -3.31 4.23
C PRO A 79 11.33 -4.79 4.24
N SER A 80 12.62 -5.08 4.09
CA SER A 80 13.19 -6.41 4.39
C SER A 80 12.78 -6.93 5.78
N GLY A 81 12.55 -6.02 6.74
CA GLY A 81 11.99 -6.33 8.06
C GLY A 81 10.51 -6.73 8.06
N ALA A 82 9.68 -6.21 7.15
CA ALA A 82 8.27 -6.60 7.06
C ALA A 82 8.11 -7.99 6.45
N TYR A 83 8.96 -8.37 5.50
CA TYR A 83 9.01 -9.74 4.99
C TYR A 83 9.44 -10.73 6.06
N ALA A 84 10.48 -10.39 6.84
CA ALA A 84 10.93 -11.21 7.97
C ALA A 84 9.86 -11.33 9.05
N ALA A 85 9.12 -10.26 9.36
CA ALA A 85 7.99 -10.32 10.28
C ALA A 85 6.87 -11.20 9.72
N LYS A 86 6.43 -10.97 8.47
CA LYS A 86 5.36 -11.75 7.81
C LYS A 86 5.69 -13.25 7.72
N SER A 87 6.94 -13.63 7.48
CA SER A 87 7.35 -15.03 7.37
C SER A 87 7.40 -15.76 8.72
N ILE A 88 7.66 -15.06 9.84
CA ILE A 88 7.67 -15.66 11.18
C ILE A 88 6.25 -15.96 11.69
N VAL A 89 5.29 -15.06 11.46
CA VAL A 89 3.89 -15.22 11.92
C VAL A 89 2.96 -15.87 10.91
N GLY A 90 3.33 -15.92 9.62
CA GLY A 90 2.50 -16.46 8.53
C GLY A 90 2.17 -17.95 8.62
N PHE A 91 2.88 -18.72 9.43
CA PHE A 91 2.68 -20.18 9.55
C PHE A 91 1.46 -20.59 10.40
N ILE A 92 0.89 -19.69 11.20
CA ILE A 92 -0.30 -19.97 12.01
C ILE A 92 -1.50 -19.31 11.34
N SER A 93 -2.35 -20.04 10.61
CA SER A 93 -3.37 -19.47 9.69
C SER A 93 -4.11 -18.22 10.18
N ILE A 94 -4.70 -18.23 11.38
CA ILE A 94 -5.48 -17.09 11.89
C ILE A 94 -4.57 -15.92 12.31
N ILE A 95 -3.46 -16.23 12.98
CA ILE A 95 -2.49 -15.22 13.47
C ILE A 95 -1.71 -14.62 12.30
N GLY A 96 -1.35 -15.44 11.32
CA GLY A 96 -0.67 -15.07 10.09
C GLY A 96 -1.54 -14.19 9.19
N ASN A 97 -2.82 -14.51 9.03
CA ASN A 97 -3.77 -13.66 8.31
C ASN A 97 -3.92 -12.29 8.98
N PHE A 98 -4.12 -12.27 10.30
CA PHE A 98 -4.25 -11.03 11.05
C PHE A 98 -2.96 -10.19 11.01
N ALA A 99 -1.80 -10.81 11.23
CA ALA A 99 -0.52 -10.12 11.21
C ALA A 99 -0.17 -9.62 9.80
N ASN A 100 -0.50 -10.37 8.75
CA ASN A 100 -0.27 -9.94 7.38
C ASN A 100 -1.11 -8.70 7.05
N ALA A 101 -2.38 -8.67 7.47
CA ALA A 101 -3.25 -7.50 7.36
C ALA A 101 -2.72 -6.31 8.20
N ALA A 102 -2.32 -6.56 9.44
CA ALA A 102 -1.85 -5.55 10.39
C ALA A 102 -0.52 -4.90 9.97
N ILE A 103 0.35 -5.64 9.29
CA ILE A 103 1.61 -5.11 8.73
C ILE A 103 1.35 -4.37 7.41
N THR A 104 0.45 -4.88 6.57
CA THR A 104 0.17 -4.30 5.25
C THR A 104 -0.49 -2.93 5.35
N TYR A 105 -1.41 -2.74 6.29
CA TYR A 105 -2.10 -1.46 6.48
C TYR A 105 -1.14 -0.26 6.67
N PRO A 106 -0.26 -0.23 7.70
CA PRO A 106 0.64 0.89 7.93
C PRO A 106 1.70 1.03 6.83
N LEU A 107 2.09 -0.06 6.16
CA LEU A 107 3.00 0.00 5.02
C LEU A 107 2.38 0.77 3.84
N VAL A 108 1.12 0.47 3.51
CA VAL A 108 0.44 1.15 2.41
C VAL A 108 0.15 2.61 2.76
N GLU A 109 -0.17 2.92 4.02
CA GLU A 109 -0.26 4.32 4.47
C GLU A 109 1.08 5.04 4.30
N LEU A 110 2.19 4.43 4.72
CA LEU A 110 3.53 5.00 4.57
C LEU A 110 3.89 5.25 3.10
N ILE A 111 3.62 4.30 2.22
CA ILE A 111 3.83 4.44 0.77
C ILE A 111 3.00 5.60 0.22
N GLY A 112 1.73 5.67 0.60
CA GLY A 112 0.82 6.72 0.18
C GLY A 112 1.28 8.12 0.58
N TRP A 113 1.71 8.29 1.84
CA TRP A 113 2.24 9.58 2.32
C TRP A 113 3.64 9.91 1.78
N THR A 114 4.41 8.92 1.35
CA THR A 114 5.70 9.15 0.66
C THR A 114 5.48 9.57 -0.80
N ALA A 115 4.36 9.15 -1.41
CA ALA A 115 4.00 9.49 -2.78
C ALA A 115 3.21 10.80 -2.92
N TYR A 116 2.52 11.25 -1.86
CA TYR A 116 1.85 12.55 -1.78
C TYR A 116 2.84 13.69 -1.56
#